data_AF-A0A2C6KFU7-F1
#
_entry.id   AF-A0A2C6KFU7-F1
#
_cell.length_a   1.000
_cell.length_b   1.000
_cell.length_c   1.000
_cell.angle_alpha   90.00
_cell.angle_beta   90.00
_cell.angle_gamma   90.00
#
_symmetry.space_group_name_H-M   'P 1'
#
loop_
_entity.id
_entity.type
_entity.pdbx_description
1 polymer ?
#
loop_
_entity_poly.entity_id
_entity_poly.type
_entity_poly.pdbx_seq_one_letter_code
_entity_poly.pdbx_strand_id
1 'polypeptide(L)'
;MKRVGSLSILLISSKWLLAEAATAQTTPCFEVGVDYEGYDVQKFEDGSIPSAGACQEMCQRRKDCSYFSFVPETSSCYIKDAYALQGRKQDATTAGVVSGPKFCTTPDSS
;
A
#
# COMPACT_ATOMS: atom_id res chain seq x y z
N MET A 1 11.46 28.44 63.25
CA MET A 1 12.55 29.29 62.71
C MET A 1 13.21 28.60 61.52
N LYS A 2 13.93 29.36 60.68
CA LYS A 2 14.86 28.95 59.58
C LYS A 2 14.20 28.39 58.30
N ARG A 3 14.47 29.05 57.16
CA ARG A 3 14.11 28.64 55.79
C ARG A 3 15.31 27.96 55.12
N VAL A 4 15.07 26.77 54.55
CA VAL A 4 15.78 26.09 53.45
C VAL A 4 14.73 25.17 52.82
N GLY A 5 14.61 24.94 51.50
CA GLY A 5 15.28 25.51 50.33
C GLY A 5 14.73 24.81 49.07
N SER A 6 14.99 25.32 47.85
CA SER A 6 14.62 24.63 46.60
C SER A 6 15.87 24.28 45.79
N LEU A 7 16.01 23.02 45.38
CA LEU A 7 16.98 22.59 44.37
C LEU A 7 16.38 21.44 43.53
N SER A 8 16.07 21.73 42.27
CA SER A 8 15.64 20.72 41.30
C SER A 8 16.81 19.79 40.95
N ILE A 9 16.65 18.48 41.15
CA ILE A 9 17.60 17.48 40.63
C ILE A 9 17.05 16.94 39.31
N LEU A 10 17.54 17.51 38.22
CA LEU A 10 17.43 16.93 36.87
C LEU A 10 18.42 15.76 36.77
N LEU A 11 17.93 14.53 36.77
CA LEU A 11 18.67 13.39 36.21
C LEU A 11 18.06 13.00 34.87
N ILE A 12 18.43 13.82 33.88
CA ILE A 12 18.73 13.45 32.49
C ILE A 12 18.39 12.00 32.09
N SER A 13 17.33 11.91 31.29
CA SER A 13 17.30 11.08 30.08
C SER A 13 17.79 9.63 30.25
N SER A 14 16.91 8.77 30.78
CA SER A 14 16.85 7.36 30.35
C SER A 14 16.51 7.34 28.86
N LYS A 15 17.54 7.59 28.06
CA LYS A 15 17.52 7.68 26.62
C LYS A 15 17.28 6.27 26.09
N TRP A 16 16.01 5.90 26.00
CA TRP A 16 15.57 4.85 25.09
C TRP A 16 15.92 5.34 23.68
N LEU A 17 17.15 5.01 23.25
CA LEU A 17 17.55 5.05 21.85
C LEU A 17 16.80 3.91 21.14
N LEU A 18 15.50 4.07 21.01
CA LEU A 18 14.78 3.47 19.90
C LEU A 18 15.19 4.31 18.70
N ALA A 19 16.22 3.82 18.01
CA ALA A 19 16.44 4.21 16.63
C ALA A 19 15.26 3.64 15.85
N GLU A 20 14.19 4.44 15.78
CA GLU A 20 13.06 4.15 14.90
C GLU A 20 13.64 4.18 13.49
N ALA A 21 13.90 2.99 12.94
CA ALA A 21 14.25 2.86 11.54
C ALA A 21 13.09 3.51 10.78
N ALA A 22 13.37 4.60 10.07
CA ALA A 22 12.37 5.29 9.27
C ALA A 22 11.89 4.30 8.21
N THR A 23 10.81 3.58 8.54
CA THR A 23 10.13 2.73 7.58
C THR A 23 9.71 3.67 6.47
N ALA A 24 10.32 3.50 5.30
CA ALA A 24 9.90 4.18 4.09
C ALA A 24 8.56 3.57 3.69
N GLN A 25 7.51 3.96 4.41
CA GLN A 25 6.15 3.54 4.14
C GLN A 25 5.76 4.17 2.81
N THR A 26 5.95 3.42 1.73
CA THR A 26 5.26 3.65 0.48
C THR A 26 3.77 3.49 0.75
N THR A 27 3.12 4.59 1.12
CA THR A 27 1.66 4.66 1.22
C THR A 27 1.07 4.07 -0.06
N PRO A 28 0.21 3.05 0.03
CA PRO A 28 -0.37 2.45 -1.16
C PRO A 28 -1.11 3.49 -1.99
N CYS A 29 -0.62 3.73 -3.19
CA CYS A 29 -1.17 4.62 -4.21
C CYS A 29 -2.41 4.01 -4.90
N PHE A 30 -3.18 3.22 -4.17
CA PHE A 30 -4.22 2.36 -4.72
C PHE A 30 -5.54 3.13 -4.87
N GLU A 31 -6.27 2.80 -5.93
CA GLU A 31 -7.59 3.33 -6.21
C GLU A 31 -8.66 2.38 -5.65
N VAL A 32 -9.35 2.81 -4.59
CA VAL A 32 -10.46 2.05 -3.98
C VAL A 32 -11.76 2.37 -4.73
N GLY A 33 -12.57 1.33 -5.00
CA GLY A 33 -13.80 1.42 -5.77
C GLY A 33 -13.59 1.49 -7.28
N VAL A 34 -12.40 1.13 -7.76
CA VAL A 34 -11.99 1.24 -9.17
C VAL A 34 -11.56 -0.13 -9.68
N ASP A 35 -12.11 -0.54 -10.82
CA ASP A 35 -11.62 -1.69 -11.60
C ASP A 35 -10.89 -1.18 -12.85
N TYR A 36 -9.93 -1.96 -13.32
CA TYR A 36 -9.30 -1.80 -14.63
C TYR A 36 -9.80 -2.96 -15.51
N GLU A 37 -11.04 -2.87 -16.00
CA GLU A 37 -11.75 -3.99 -16.64
C GLU A 37 -10.95 -4.57 -17.83
N GLY A 38 -10.78 -5.90 -17.86
CA GLY A 38 -10.02 -6.61 -18.89
C GLY A 38 -8.49 -6.48 -18.76
N TYR A 39 -7.79 -6.63 -19.89
CA TYR A 39 -6.32 -6.54 -20.02
C TYR A 39 -5.51 -7.47 -19.09
N ASP A 40 -6.13 -8.59 -18.68
CA ASP A 40 -5.56 -9.55 -17.75
C ASP A 40 -4.48 -10.43 -18.41
N VAL A 41 -3.24 -10.39 -17.89
CA VAL A 41 -2.17 -11.33 -18.26
C VAL A 41 -2.18 -12.59 -17.39
N GLN A 42 -2.73 -12.49 -16.17
CA GLN A 42 -2.94 -13.63 -15.27
C GLN A 42 -4.04 -13.32 -14.25
N LYS A 43 -4.85 -14.34 -13.91
CA LYS A 43 -5.86 -14.29 -12.86
C LYS A 43 -5.50 -15.27 -11.74
N PHE A 44 -5.70 -14.87 -10.50
CA PHE A 44 -5.63 -15.70 -9.30
C PHE A 44 -6.98 -15.59 -8.60
N GLU A 45 -7.80 -16.64 -8.68
CA GLU A 45 -9.20 -16.66 -8.23
C GLU A 45 -9.46 -17.84 -7.26
N ASP A 46 -8.38 -18.39 -6.69
CA ASP A 46 -8.38 -19.48 -5.70
C ASP A 46 -8.45 -19.00 -4.24
N GLY A 47 -8.58 -17.68 -4.05
CA GLY A 47 -8.58 -17.03 -2.74
C GLY A 47 -7.21 -16.95 -2.04
N SER A 48 -6.11 -17.29 -2.73
CA SER A 48 -4.77 -17.35 -2.12
C SER A 48 -4.09 -15.99 -1.87
N ILE A 49 -4.61 -14.89 -2.45
CA ILE A 49 -3.97 -13.57 -2.39
C ILE A 49 -4.59 -12.72 -1.27
N PRO A 50 -3.87 -12.43 -0.17
CA PRO A 50 -4.49 -11.89 1.04
C PRO A 50 -4.76 -10.37 1.01
N SER A 51 -4.22 -9.64 0.03
CA SER A 51 -4.38 -8.17 -0.04
C SER A 51 -4.04 -7.59 -1.41
N ALA A 52 -4.48 -6.34 -1.63
CA ALA A 52 -4.05 -5.52 -2.77
C ALA A 52 -2.53 -5.33 -2.81
N GLY A 53 -1.86 -5.23 -1.65
CA GLY A 53 -0.40 -5.16 -1.57
C GLY A 53 0.28 -6.44 -2.06
N ALA A 54 -0.24 -7.61 -1.66
CA ALA A 54 0.25 -8.89 -2.17
C ALA A 54 -0.01 -9.04 -3.68
N CYS A 55 -1.14 -8.53 -4.18
CA CYS A 55 -1.43 -8.48 -5.62
C CYS A 55 -0.44 -7.56 -6.37
N GLN A 56 -0.06 -6.42 -5.78
CA GLN A 56 0.99 -5.54 -6.30
C GLN A 56 2.36 -6.25 -6.32
N GLU A 57 2.76 -6.95 -5.25
CA GLU A 57 4.01 -7.73 -5.23
C GLU A 57 4.04 -8.79 -6.35
N MET A 58 2.92 -9.47 -6.60
CA MET A 58 2.79 -10.43 -7.70
C MET A 58 2.95 -9.75 -9.07
N CYS A 59 2.40 -8.55 -9.23
CA CYS A 59 2.64 -7.72 -10.42
C CYS A 59 4.12 -7.32 -10.57
N GLN A 60 4.80 -6.92 -9.48
CA GLN A 60 6.21 -6.52 -9.49
C GLN A 60 7.14 -7.63 -9.97
N ARG A 61 6.83 -8.89 -9.60
CA ARG A 61 7.60 -10.09 -10.01
C ARG A 61 7.47 -10.45 -11.50
N ARG A 62 6.51 -9.86 -12.22
CA ARG A 62 6.22 -10.15 -13.63
C ARG A 62 6.69 -9.05 -14.57
N LYS A 63 7.24 -9.39 -15.74
CA LYS A 63 7.71 -8.41 -16.74
C LYS A 63 6.58 -7.77 -17.54
N ASP A 64 5.52 -8.53 -17.80
CA ASP A 64 4.34 -8.14 -18.58
C ASP A 64 3.28 -7.39 -17.76
N CYS A 65 3.36 -7.43 -16.43
CA CYS A 65 2.48 -6.63 -15.58
C CYS A 65 2.89 -5.16 -15.54
N SER A 66 1.89 -4.27 -15.61
CA SER A 66 2.03 -2.83 -15.35
C SER A 66 1.02 -2.32 -14.30
N TYR A 67 -0.13 -2.99 -14.16
CA TYR A 67 -1.19 -2.65 -13.21
C TYR A 67 -1.81 -3.91 -12.60
N PHE A 68 -2.55 -3.77 -11.52
CA PHE A 68 -3.33 -4.85 -10.92
C PHE A 68 -4.72 -4.36 -10.50
N SER A 69 -5.65 -5.31 -10.35
CA SER A 69 -6.91 -5.13 -9.64
C SER A 69 -7.12 -6.27 -8.66
N PHE A 70 -7.62 -5.96 -7.46
CA PHE A 70 -7.80 -6.89 -6.35
C PHE A 70 -9.23 -6.81 -5.81
N VAL A 71 -9.85 -7.96 -5.56
CA VAL A 71 -11.19 -8.08 -4.98
C VAL A 71 -11.05 -8.69 -3.58
N PRO A 72 -11.17 -7.89 -2.50
CA PRO A 72 -10.97 -8.37 -1.13
C PRO A 72 -11.99 -9.41 -0.66
N GLU A 73 -13.21 -9.37 -1.20
CA GLU A 73 -14.29 -10.30 -0.83
C GLU A 73 -13.96 -11.76 -1.20
N THR A 74 -13.32 -11.96 -2.35
CA THR A 74 -12.96 -13.29 -2.89
C THR A 74 -11.46 -13.58 -2.80
N SER A 75 -10.65 -12.65 -2.25
CA SER A 75 -9.19 -12.69 -2.31
C SER A 75 -8.64 -12.90 -3.73
N SER A 76 -9.35 -12.39 -4.75
CA SER A 76 -8.98 -12.54 -6.16
C SER A 76 -8.05 -11.43 -6.61
N CYS A 77 -7.04 -11.77 -7.42
CA CYS A 77 -6.03 -10.86 -7.94
C CYS A 77 -5.91 -10.98 -9.47
N TYR A 78 -5.98 -9.84 -10.13
CA TYR A 78 -5.94 -9.69 -11.58
C TYR A 78 -4.69 -8.92 -11.95
N ILE A 79 -3.73 -9.60 -12.58
CA ILE A 79 -2.48 -9.02 -13.08
C ILE A 79 -2.73 -8.50 -14.49
N LYS A 80 -2.41 -7.23 -14.76
CA LYS A 80 -2.81 -6.54 -16.00
C LYS A 80 -1.65 -5.90 -16.74
N ASP A 81 -1.74 -5.86 -18.07
CA ASP A 81 -0.73 -5.29 -18.95
C ASP A 81 -0.73 -3.74 -18.96
N ALA A 82 0.06 -3.13 -19.85
CA ALA A 82 0.21 -1.69 -19.98
C ALA A 82 -1.07 -0.95 -20.46
N TYR A 83 -2.06 -1.66 -20.99
CA TYR A 83 -3.30 -1.10 -21.52
C TYR A 83 -4.44 -1.05 -20.50
N ALA A 84 -4.25 -1.61 -19.28
CA ALA A 84 -5.27 -1.72 -18.23
C ALA A 84 -6.10 -0.46 -17.98
N LEU A 85 -5.49 0.73 -18.02
CA LEU A 85 -6.18 2.00 -17.79
C LEU A 85 -7.24 2.35 -18.86
N GLN A 86 -7.23 1.69 -20.03
CA GLN A 86 -8.31 1.81 -21.02
C GLN A 86 -9.63 1.21 -20.51
N GLY A 87 -9.56 0.24 -19.59
CA GLY A 87 -10.71 -0.34 -18.89
C GLY A 87 -11.01 0.31 -17.54
N ARG A 88 -10.39 1.45 -17.20
CA ARG A 88 -10.59 2.07 -15.87
C ARG A 88 -12.04 2.52 -15.68
N LYS A 89 -12.73 1.88 -14.73
CA LYS A 89 -14.14 2.09 -14.41
C LYS A 89 -14.31 2.35 -12.91
N GLN A 90 -15.24 3.26 -12.59
CA GLN A 90 -15.53 3.69 -11.22
C GLN A 90 -17.02 3.99 -11.08
N ASP A 91 -17.81 3.00 -10.65
CA ASP A 91 -19.24 3.13 -10.37
C ASP A 91 -19.70 2.18 -9.25
N ALA A 92 -21.01 2.05 -9.04
CA ALA A 92 -21.57 1.20 -8.00
C ALA A 92 -21.20 -0.30 -8.14
N THR A 93 -20.84 -0.77 -9.34
CA THR A 93 -20.43 -2.16 -9.58
C THR A 93 -18.96 -2.42 -9.22
N THR A 94 -18.13 -1.39 -9.18
CA THR A 94 -16.68 -1.51 -8.88
C THR A 94 -16.34 -1.16 -7.43
N ALA A 95 -17.32 -0.84 -6.58
CA ALA A 95 -17.13 -0.36 -5.21
C ALA A 95 -16.28 -1.29 -4.31
N GLY A 96 -16.28 -2.60 -4.57
CA GLY A 96 -15.48 -3.59 -3.86
C GLY A 96 -14.08 -3.83 -4.43
N VAL A 97 -13.67 -3.17 -5.51
CA VAL A 97 -12.39 -3.42 -6.20
C VAL A 97 -11.33 -2.42 -5.74
N VAL A 98 -10.09 -2.89 -5.56
CA VAL A 98 -8.91 -2.07 -5.28
C VAL A 98 -7.89 -2.26 -6.39
N SER A 99 -7.63 -1.23 -7.17
CA SER A 99 -6.68 -1.27 -8.30
C SER A 99 -5.44 -0.42 -8.05
N GLY A 100 -4.37 -0.65 -8.80
CA GLY A 100 -3.18 0.20 -8.71
C GLY A 100 -2.07 -0.12 -9.71
N PRO A 101 -1.05 0.74 -9.79
CA PRO A 101 0.14 0.49 -10.59
C PRO A 101 1.06 -0.55 -9.94
N LYS A 102 1.91 -1.18 -10.76
CA LYS A 102 2.99 -2.08 -10.33
C LYS A 102 3.88 -1.50 -9.22
N PHE A 103 4.22 -0.22 -9.33
CA PHE A 103 5.02 0.51 -8.36
C PHE A 103 4.32 1.82 -8.02
N CYS A 104 4.30 2.18 -6.74
CA CYS A 104 3.87 3.50 -6.30
C CYS A 104 5.03 4.49 -6.41
N THR A 105 4.82 5.61 -7.09
CA THR A 105 5.74 6.75 -7.07
C THR A 105 5.59 7.49 -5.75
N THR A 106 6.70 7.75 -5.06
CA THR A 106 6.73 8.71 -3.95
C THR A 106 6.69 10.15 -4.49
N PRO A 107 6.08 11.13 -3.81
CA PRO A 107 5.89 12.49 -4.34
C PRO A 107 7.15 13.36 -4.56
N ASP A 108 8.36 12.80 -4.48
CA ASP A 108 9.62 13.53 -4.31
C ASP A 108 10.75 12.97 -5.19
N SER A 109 10.42 12.69 -6.46
CA SER A 109 11.36 12.15 -7.46
C SER A 109 11.09 12.70 -8.88
N SER A 110 11.13 14.03 -9.01
CA SER A 110 11.08 14.77 -10.28
C SER A 110 12.01 15.97 -10.21
#